data_AF-A0A661I2K9-F1
#
_entry.id   AF-A0A661I2K9-F1
#
_cell.length_a   1.000
_cell.length_b   1.000
_cell.length_c   1.000
_cell.angle_alpha   90.00
_cell.angle_beta   90.00
_cell.angle_gamma   90.00
#
_symmetry.space_group_name_H-M   'P 1'
#
loop_
_entity.id
_entity.type
_entity.pdbx_description
1 polymer ?
#
loop_
_entity_poly.entity_id
_entity_poly.type
_entity_poly.pdbx_seq_one_letter_code
_entity_poly.pdbx_strand_id
1 'polypeptide(L)'
;MLLFGLFLEAYMHNFNLVYILLFFVFATAFSAGSFGLLNLGQLQSAFDHSGRLFAGEEGQSVFRLFNPAETVSWAIRLHCDEEMIEIPRIDPDETRYVSLAITAPKRGKFTCDTCSLQSLFPLSTVRFVLPMESCLDVLVYPKPFGKSLHSFLLHQRASFGEEKDFDGLALYSGAESLSRIHWPSVAKGEPSVKVFEHENQSQKLEFDFYK
;
A
#
# COMPACT_ATOMS: atom_id res chain seq x y z
N MET A 1 -38.72 3.94 14.88
CA MET A 1 -39.72 4.90 14.36
C MET A 1 -40.51 4.32 13.20
N LEU A 2 -39.87 3.85 12.11
CA LEU A 2 -40.58 3.29 10.95
C LEU A 2 -41.42 2.03 11.24
N LEU A 3 -40.84 1.02 11.90
CA LEU A 3 -41.57 -0.21 12.28
C LEU A 3 -42.78 0.09 13.18
N PHE A 4 -42.65 1.06 14.07
CA PHE A 4 -43.73 1.47 14.98
C PHE A 4 -44.88 2.17 14.23
N GLY A 5 -44.55 3.04 13.25
CA GLY A 5 -45.55 3.68 12.39
C GLY A 5 -46.32 2.67 11.52
N LEU A 6 -45.61 1.75 10.88
CA LEU A 6 -46.22 0.66 10.08
C LEU A 6 -47.14 -0.22 10.94
N PHE A 7 -46.71 -0.55 12.16
CA PHE A 7 -47.53 -1.32 13.09
C PHE A 7 -48.83 -0.58 13.45
N LEU A 8 -48.74 0.72 13.75
CA LEU A 8 -49.92 1.54 14.10
C LEU A 8 -50.90 1.66 12.92
N GLU A 9 -50.40 1.88 11.71
CA GLU A 9 -51.21 1.97 10.49
C GLU A 9 -51.89 0.64 10.16
N ALA A 10 -51.17 -0.47 10.23
CA ALA A 10 -51.71 -1.81 10.03
C ALA A 10 -52.82 -2.13 11.04
N TYR A 11 -52.59 -1.78 12.32
CA TYR A 11 -53.53 -2.01 13.41
C TYR A 11 -54.79 -1.13 13.29
N MET A 12 -54.64 0.14 12.90
CA MET A 12 -55.77 1.08 12.78
C MET A 12 -56.66 0.80 11.56
N HIS A 13 -56.08 0.36 10.44
CA HIS A 13 -56.80 0.21 9.19
C HIS A 13 -57.05 -1.26 8.78
N ASN A 14 -56.56 -2.23 9.55
CA ASN A 14 -56.65 -3.67 9.27
C ASN A 14 -56.18 -4.05 7.85
N PHE A 15 -55.14 -3.37 7.38
CA PHE A 15 -54.59 -3.58 6.04
C PHE A 15 -53.59 -4.73 6.04
N ASN A 16 -54.01 -5.88 5.50
CA ASN A 16 -53.15 -7.06 5.35
C ASN A 16 -51.83 -6.76 4.62
N LEU A 17 -51.83 -5.84 3.65
CA LEU A 17 -50.62 -5.43 2.93
C LEU A 17 -49.59 -4.77 3.85
N VAL A 18 -50.04 -3.93 4.80
CA VAL A 18 -49.14 -3.22 5.74
C VAL A 18 -48.53 -4.22 6.72
N TYR A 19 -49.29 -5.23 7.15
CA TYR A 19 -48.75 -6.33 7.95
C TYR A 19 -47.66 -7.12 7.19
N ILE A 20 -47.88 -7.46 5.92
CA ILE A 20 -46.88 -8.15 5.09
C ILE A 20 -45.60 -7.31 4.99
N LEU A 21 -45.73 -6.01 4.73
CA LEU A 21 -44.58 -5.10 4.65
C LEU A 21 -43.83 -4.99 5.98
N LEU A 22 -44.56 -4.88 7.10
CA LEU A 22 -43.98 -4.83 8.44
C LEU A 22 -43.14 -6.08 8.73
N PHE A 23 -43.70 -7.28 8.50
CA PHE A 23 -42.98 -8.54 8.72
C PHE A 23 -41.79 -8.70 7.78
N PHE A 24 -41.90 -8.25 6.52
CA PHE A 24 -40.79 -8.27 5.57
C PHE A 24 -39.62 -7.38 6.02
N VAL A 25 -39.89 -6.13 6.41
CA VAL A 25 -38.85 -5.20 6.90
C VAL A 25 -38.23 -5.75 8.18
N PHE A 26 -39.05 -6.26 9.11
CA PHE A 26 -38.56 -6.87 10.34
C PHE A 26 -37.67 -8.08 10.06
N ALA A 27 -38.09 -9.02 9.23
CA ALA A 27 -37.32 -10.21 8.87
C ALA A 27 -35.98 -9.84 8.20
N THR A 28 -35.99 -8.83 7.32
CA THR A 28 -34.78 -8.36 6.64
C THR A 28 -33.80 -7.74 7.66
N ALA A 29 -34.29 -6.85 8.52
CA ALA A 29 -33.49 -6.21 9.56
C ALA A 29 -32.92 -7.22 10.57
N PHE A 30 -33.74 -8.20 10.97
CA PHE A 30 -33.34 -9.27 11.88
C PHE A 30 -32.25 -10.17 11.26
N SER A 31 -32.41 -10.53 9.98
CA SER A 31 -31.42 -11.35 9.26
C SER A 31 -30.11 -10.61 9.00
N ALA A 32 -30.18 -9.29 8.76
CA ALA A 32 -29.01 -8.46 8.49
C ALA A 32 -27.96 -8.51 9.61
N GLY A 33 -28.39 -8.60 10.88
CA GLY A 33 -27.49 -8.73 12.02
C GLY A 33 -26.62 -9.99 11.93
N SER A 34 -27.26 -11.13 11.66
CA SER A 34 -26.57 -12.43 11.54
C SER A 34 -25.63 -12.45 10.35
N PHE A 35 -26.07 -11.92 9.20
CA PHE A 35 -25.21 -11.81 8.02
C PHE A 35 -24.00 -10.90 8.25
N GLY A 36 -24.18 -9.76 8.92
CA GLY A 36 -23.08 -8.84 9.24
C GLY A 36 -22.04 -9.47 10.18
N LEU A 37 -22.50 -10.20 11.20
CA LEU A 37 -21.61 -10.93 12.11
C LEU A 37 -20.81 -12.01 11.40
N LEU A 38 -21.45 -12.82 10.54
CA LEU A 38 -20.76 -13.86 9.77
C LEU A 38 -19.79 -13.28 8.73
N ASN A 39 -20.14 -12.15 8.11
CA ASN A 39 -19.36 -11.49 7.08
C ASN A 39 -17.99 -11.00 7.58
N LEU A 40 -17.91 -10.57 8.85
CA LEU A 40 -16.71 -10.00 9.44
C LEU A 40 -16.05 -10.92 10.47
N GLY A 41 -16.83 -11.70 11.22
CA GLY A 41 -16.39 -12.35 12.46
C GLY A 41 -15.34 -13.45 12.33
N GLN A 42 -15.11 -13.97 11.12
CA GLN A 42 -14.07 -14.98 10.85
C GLN A 42 -12.87 -14.41 10.09
N LEU A 43 -12.91 -13.15 9.64
CA LEU A 43 -11.81 -12.55 8.92
C LEU A 43 -10.59 -12.42 9.83
N GLN A 44 -9.46 -12.89 9.33
CA GLN A 44 -8.17 -12.71 9.98
C GLN A 44 -7.43 -11.59 9.27
N SER A 45 -6.85 -10.66 10.02
CA SER A 45 -6.03 -9.60 9.46
C SER A 45 -4.78 -9.37 10.30
N ALA A 46 -3.71 -9.06 9.59
CA ALA A 46 -2.43 -8.72 10.20
C ALA A 46 -1.70 -7.69 9.33
N PHE A 47 -0.88 -6.88 9.99
CA PHE A 47 0.14 -6.13 9.27
C PHE A 47 1.14 -7.12 8.64
N ASP A 48 1.52 -6.89 7.38
CA ASP A 48 2.43 -7.76 6.65
C ASP A 48 3.82 -7.12 6.52
N HIS A 49 3.90 -6.02 5.77
CA HIS A 49 5.12 -5.25 5.62
C HIS A 49 4.82 -3.81 5.17
N SER A 50 5.80 -2.94 5.24
CA SER A 50 5.71 -1.59 4.69
C SER A 50 6.87 -1.34 3.74
N GLY A 51 6.61 -0.55 2.69
CA GLY A 51 7.68 0.07 1.93
C GLY A 51 8.51 1.04 2.79
N ARG A 52 9.48 1.70 2.16
CA ARG A 52 10.21 2.79 2.83
C ARG A 52 9.27 3.96 3.07
N LEU A 53 8.94 4.23 4.32
CA LEU A 53 8.19 5.41 4.74
C LEU A 53 9.16 6.54 5.09
N PHE A 54 8.90 7.74 4.59
CA PHE A 54 9.68 8.93 4.88
C PHE A 54 8.81 9.95 5.61
N ALA A 55 9.41 10.69 6.54
CA ALA A 55 8.68 11.67 7.33
C ALA A 55 8.05 12.75 6.44
N GLY A 56 6.73 12.92 6.54
CA GLY A 56 5.95 13.90 5.78
C GLY A 56 5.73 13.54 4.31
N GLU A 57 5.99 12.29 3.92
CA GLU A 57 5.66 11.76 2.59
C GLU A 57 4.70 10.58 2.72
N GLU A 58 3.79 10.48 1.75
CA GLU A 58 2.86 9.37 1.66
C GLU A 58 3.62 8.11 1.24
N GLY A 59 3.48 7.04 2.02
CA GLY A 59 4.03 5.74 1.69
C GLY A 59 2.98 4.64 1.81
N GLN A 60 3.34 3.44 1.36
CA GLN A 60 2.43 2.31 1.26
C GLN A 60 2.76 1.26 2.31
N SER A 61 1.76 0.93 3.14
CA SER A 61 1.80 -0.16 4.11
C SER A 61 0.86 -1.27 3.68
N VAL A 62 1.36 -2.51 3.68
CA VAL A 62 0.63 -3.69 3.21
C VAL A 62 0.09 -4.48 4.39
N PHE A 63 -1.19 -4.81 4.31
CA PHE A 63 -1.90 -5.66 5.25
C PHE A 63 -2.35 -6.94 4.56
N ARG A 64 -2.27 -8.05 5.29
CA ARG A 64 -2.76 -9.34 4.85
C ARG A 64 -4.12 -9.59 5.49
N LEU A 65 -5.12 -9.86 4.66
CA LEU A 65 -6.45 -10.28 5.08
C LEU A 65 -6.68 -11.70 4.58
N PHE A 66 -7.14 -12.60 5.45
CA PHE A 66 -7.45 -13.97 5.12
C PHE A 66 -8.88 -14.28 5.53
N ASN A 67 -9.65 -14.86 4.60
CA ASN A 67 -11.01 -15.31 4.85
C ASN A 67 -11.04 -16.84 4.99
N PRO A 68 -10.99 -17.39 6.22
CA PRO A 68 -11.09 -18.84 6.43
C PRO A 68 -12.52 -19.39 6.29
N ALA A 69 -13.53 -18.53 6.15
CA ALA A 69 -14.92 -18.97 6.08
C ALA A 69 -15.25 -19.56 4.70
N GLU A 70 -16.28 -20.42 4.67
CA GLU A 70 -16.83 -20.96 3.42
C GLU A 70 -17.68 -19.93 2.63
N THR A 71 -17.87 -18.74 3.18
CA THR A 71 -18.70 -17.66 2.60
C THR A 71 -17.86 -16.45 2.22
N VAL A 72 -18.30 -15.74 1.18
CA VAL A 72 -17.68 -14.48 0.74
C VAL A 72 -17.88 -13.37 1.77
N SER A 73 -16.82 -12.62 2.08
CA SER A 73 -16.89 -11.39 2.87
C SER A 73 -17.04 -10.17 1.96
N TRP A 74 -18.10 -9.39 2.17
CA TRP A 74 -18.47 -8.23 1.36
C TRP A 74 -18.26 -6.90 2.09
N ALA A 75 -17.97 -5.86 1.29
CA ALA A 75 -17.92 -4.47 1.74
C ALA A 75 -17.10 -4.29 3.03
N ILE A 76 -15.87 -4.81 3.01
CA ILE A 76 -14.93 -4.70 4.12
C ILE A 76 -14.20 -3.36 4.01
N ARG A 77 -13.93 -2.72 5.14
CA ARG A 77 -13.07 -1.55 5.23
C ARG A 77 -11.95 -1.84 6.19
N LEU A 78 -10.73 -1.61 5.77
CA LEU A 78 -9.58 -1.61 6.65
C LEU A 78 -9.35 -0.16 7.10
N HIS A 79 -9.29 0.04 8.41
CA HIS A 79 -8.96 1.31 9.06
C HIS A 79 -7.65 1.18 9.81
N CYS A 80 -6.79 2.18 9.67
CA CYS A 80 -5.64 2.44 10.52
C CYS A 80 -5.62 3.93 10.83
N ASP A 81 -5.97 4.28 12.07
CA ASP A 81 -6.21 5.65 12.53
C ASP A 81 -7.20 6.41 11.63
N GLU A 82 -6.77 7.49 10.98
CA GLU A 82 -7.60 8.30 10.07
C GLU A 82 -7.65 7.73 8.65
N GLU A 83 -6.74 6.81 8.30
CA GLU A 83 -6.61 6.26 6.96
C GLU A 83 -7.51 5.03 6.78
N MET A 84 -8.10 4.92 5.58
CA MET A 84 -9.02 3.83 5.29
C MET A 84 -8.98 3.39 3.83
N ILE A 85 -9.22 2.11 3.61
CA ILE A 85 -9.39 1.53 2.27
C ILE A 85 -10.58 0.58 2.23
N GLU A 86 -11.35 0.65 1.15
CA GLU A 86 -12.49 -0.24 0.92
C GLU A 86 -12.07 -1.47 0.10
N ILE A 87 -12.56 -2.62 0.54
CA ILE A 87 -12.29 -3.94 -0.04
C ILE A 87 -13.67 -4.54 -0.37
N PRO A 88 -14.10 -4.52 -1.64
CA PRO A 88 -15.48 -4.85 -2.00
C PRO A 88 -15.89 -6.29 -1.67
N ARG A 89 -14.94 -7.22 -1.78
CA ARG A 89 -15.19 -8.66 -1.73
C ARG A 89 -13.92 -9.40 -1.34
N ILE A 90 -13.98 -10.40 -0.48
CA ILE A 90 -12.90 -11.38 -0.22
C ILE A 90 -13.54 -12.77 -0.30
N ASP A 91 -13.08 -13.60 -1.23
CA ASP A 91 -13.62 -14.93 -1.47
C ASP A 91 -13.29 -15.92 -0.34
N PRO A 92 -14.04 -17.03 -0.23
CA PRO A 92 -13.71 -18.12 0.67
C PRO A 92 -12.29 -18.63 0.44
N ASP A 93 -11.56 -18.91 1.52
CA ASP A 93 -10.17 -19.38 1.49
C ASP A 93 -9.20 -18.45 0.73
N GLU A 94 -9.57 -17.18 0.54
CA GLU A 94 -8.74 -16.19 -0.13
C GLU A 94 -7.84 -15.47 0.88
N THR A 95 -6.54 -15.41 0.58
CA THR A 95 -5.63 -14.42 1.19
C THR A 95 -5.47 -13.24 0.24
N ARG A 96 -5.82 -12.05 0.73
CA ARG A 96 -5.70 -10.79 0.00
C ARG A 96 -4.70 -9.86 0.66
N TYR A 97 -3.83 -9.27 -0.15
CA TYR A 97 -2.91 -8.22 0.27
C TYR A 97 -3.48 -6.87 -0.13
N VAL A 98 -3.55 -5.94 0.83
CA VAL A 98 -4.15 -4.62 0.63
C VAL A 98 -3.14 -3.56 1.03
N SER A 99 -2.92 -2.61 0.13
CA SER A 99 -2.01 -1.49 0.34
C SER A 99 -2.79 -0.29 0.85
N LEU A 100 -2.41 0.22 2.01
CA LEU A 100 -2.97 1.42 2.61
C LEU A 100 -1.91 2.53 2.56
N ALA A 101 -2.34 3.69 2.07
CA ALA A 101 -1.54 4.92 2.11
C ALA A 101 -1.42 5.42 3.55
N ILE A 102 -0.20 5.67 4.01
CA ILE A 102 0.11 6.16 5.34
C ILE A 102 1.08 7.32 5.23
N THR A 103 0.76 8.45 5.86
CA THR A 103 1.65 9.61 5.95
C THR A 103 2.13 9.80 7.38
N ALA A 104 3.36 9.34 7.67
CA ALA A 104 3.92 9.50 9.00
C ALA A 104 4.47 10.93 9.19
N PRO A 105 4.06 11.68 10.24
CA PRO A 105 4.40 13.10 10.37
C PRO A 105 5.86 13.35 10.77
N LYS A 106 6.51 12.38 11.44
CA LYS A 106 7.86 12.52 11.98
C LYS A 106 8.69 11.25 11.76
N ARG A 107 10.01 11.43 11.70
CA ARG A 107 10.99 10.33 11.69
C ARG A 107 10.92 9.58 13.02
N GLY A 108 11.10 8.27 12.97
CA GLY A 108 11.25 7.41 14.14
C GLY A 108 10.37 6.18 14.04
N LYS A 109 10.14 5.53 15.19
CA LYS A 109 9.14 4.46 15.28
C LYS A 109 7.75 5.06 15.08
N PHE A 110 7.00 4.52 14.14
CA PHE A 110 5.61 4.89 13.88
C PHE A 110 4.74 3.66 14.14
N THR A 111 3.78 3.84 15.04
CA THR A 111 2.80 2.83 15.40
C THR A 111 1.43 3.44 15.17
N CYS A 112 0.52 2.66 14.62
CA CYS A 112 -0.87 3.05 14.48
C CYS A 112 -1.61 2.71 15.78
N ASP A 113 -2.37 3.66 16.32
CA ASP A 113 -3.02 3.52 17.63
C ASP A 113 -4.26 2.61 17.53
N THR A 114 -4.95 2.68 16.39
CA THR A 114 -6.20 1.97 16.15
C THR A 114 -6.23 1.31 14.78
N CYS A 115 -6.14 -0.03 14.76
CA CYS A 115 -6.39 -0.83 13.55
C CYS A 115 -7.69 -1.64 13.71
N SER A 116 -8.58 -1.55 12.73
CA SER A 116 -9.81 -2.35 12.71
C SER A 116 -10.28 -2.66 11.30
N LEU A 117 -10.93 -3.82 11.15
CA LEU A 117 -11.81 -4.08 10.02
C LEU A 117 -13.22 -3.62 10.36
N GLN A 118 -13.91 -3.05 9.37
CA GLN A 118 -15.30 -2.62 9.51
C GLN A 118 -16.13 -3.14 8.35
N SER A 119 -17.42 -3.36 8.58
CA SER A 119 -18.38 -3.62 7.51
C SER A 119 -19.72 -2.98 7.80
N LEU A 120 -20.35 -2.48 6.73
CA LEU A 120 -21.73 -2.00 6.71
C LEU A 120 -22.67 -3.01 6.06
N PHE A 121 -22.18 -4.18 5.65
CA PHE A 121 -22.99 -5.23 5.06
C PHE A 121 -24.00 -5.80 6.08
N PRO A 122 -25.23 -6.15 5.68
CA PRO A 122 -25.82 -5.99 4.34
C PRO A 122 -26.66 -4.72 4.13
N LEU A 123 -27.17 -4.10 5.20
CA LEU A 123 -28.16 -3.01 5.10
C LEU A 123 -27.62 -1.60 5.45
N SER A 124 -26.32 -1.46 5.73
CA SER A 124 -25.68 -0.21 6.17
C SER A 124 -26.30 0.48 7.38
N THR A 125 -27.24 -0.18 8.06
CA THR A 125 -27.98 0.35 9.22
C THR A 125 -27.17 0.19 10.50
N VAL A 126 -26.30 -0.81 10.55
CA VAL A 126 -25.42 -1.11 11.67
C VAL A 126 -24.00 -1.24 11.14
N ARG A 127 -23.04 -0.76 11.92
CA ARG A 127 -21.61 -0.92 11.66
C ARG A 127 -21.07 -2.04 12.51
N PHE A 128 -20.48 -3.04 11.86
CA PHE A 128 -19.70 -4.08 12.51
C PHE A 128 -18.23 -3.68 12.51
N VAL A 129 -17.55 -3.94 13.63
CA VAL A 129 -16.13 -3.59 13.82
C VAL A 129 -15.43 -4.80 14.43
N LEU A 130 -14.30 -5.18 13.84
CA LEU A 130 -13.40 -6.22 14.32
C LEU A 130 -12.01 -5.59 14.54
N PRO A 131 -11.55 -5.43 15.80
CA PRO A 131 -10.21 -4.92 16.07
C PRO A 131 -9.15 -5.89 15.56
N MET A 132 -8.03 -5.37 15.09
CA MET A 132 -6.91 -6.20 14.62
C MET A 132 -5.97 -6.54 15.78
N GLU A 133 -5.45 -7.77 15.80
CA GLU A 133 -4.48 -8.20 16.82
C GLU A 133 -3.12 -7.53 16.65
N SER A 134 -2.67 -7.37 15.41
CA SER A 134 -1.43 -6.68 15.06
C SER A 134 -1.73 -5.47 14.19
N CYS A 135 -1.31 -4.30 14.68
CA CYS A 135 -1.41 -3.04 13.97
C CYS A 135 -0.05 -2.67 13.35
N LEU A 136 0.00 -1.59 12.58
CA LEU A 136 1.21 -1.10 11.94
C LEU A 136 2.28 -0.74 12.99
N ASP A 137 3.48 -1.32 12.88
CA ASP A 137 4.67 -0.96 13.65
C ASP A 137 5.88 -0.93 12.71
N VAL A 138 6.33 0.28 12.35
CA VAL A 138 7.33 0.50 11.29
C VAL A 138 8.30 1.63 11.64
N LEU A 139 9.49 1.58 11.03
CA LEU A 139 10.49 2.64 11.16
C LEU A 139 10.36 3.64 10.01
N VAL A 140 10.14 4.90 10.35
CA VAL A 140 10.03 6.02 9.41
C VAL A 140 11.38 6.71 9.27
N TYR A 141 11.85 6.79 8.03
CA TYR A 141 13.09 7.43 7.64
C TYR A 141 12.97 8.97 7.66
N PRO A 142 14.08 9.71 7.82
CA PRO A 142 14.07 11.16 7.64
C PRO A 142 13.57 11.52 6.24
N LYS A 143 12.87 12.65 6.12
CA LYS A 143 12.46 13.20 4.82
C LYS A 143 13.68 13.25 3.88
N PRO A 144 13.60 12.69 2.67
CA PRO A 144 14.71 12.72 1.73
C PRO A 144 15.02 14.16 1.34
N PHE A 145 16.27 14.58 1.54
CA PHE A 145 16.78 15.88 1.11
C PHE A 145 18.00 15.70 0.22
N GLY A 146 18.13 16.56 -0.79
CA GLY A 146 19.25 16.56 -1.72
C GLY A 146 19.03 15.74 -2.98
N LYS A 147 20.12 15.56 -3.74
CA LYS A 147 20.12 14.75 -4.97
C LYS A 147 20.28 13.27 -4.59
N SER A 148 19.55 12.39 -5.27
CA SER A 148 19.72 10.95 -5.06
C SER A 148 21.16 10.55 -5.39
N LEU A 149 21.72 9.58 -4.66
CA LEU A 149 23.08 9.08 -4.93
C LEU A 149 23.21 8.63 -6.39
N HIS A 150 22.15 8.03 -6.95
CA HIS A 150 22.12 7.64 -8.35
C HIS A 150 22.26 8.85 -9.29
N SER A 151 21.49 9.92 -9.07
CA SER A 151 21.60 11.14 -9.87
C SER A 151 22.97 11.81 -9.72
N PHE A 152 23.55 11.77 -8.51
CA PHE A 152 24.89 12.29 -8.24
C PHE A 152 25.96 11.49 -8.97
N LEU A 153 25.93 10.16 -8.88
CA LEU A 153 26.88 9.27 -9.56
C LEU A 153 26.76 9.35 -11.08
N LEU A 154 25.55 9.52 -11.62
CA LEU A 154 25.35 9.70 -13.06
C LEU A 154 25.97 11.02 -13.54
N HIS A 155 25.76 12.10 -12.77
CA HIS A 155 26.42 13.39 -13.04
C HIS A 155 27.94 13.28 -12.92
N GLN A 156 28.45 12.64 -11.87
CA GLN A 156 29.88 12.52 -11.64
C GLN A 156 30.53 11.59 -12.68
N ARG A 157 29.83 10.55 -13.15
CA ARG A 157 30.27 9.74 -14.29
C ARG A 157 30.38 10.55 -15.58
N ALA A 158 29.44 11.45 -15.82
CA ALA A 158 29.51 12.41 -16.91
C ALA A 158 30.58 13.50 -16.67
N SER A 159 31.03 13.71 -15.43
CA SER A 159 32.04 14.68 -15.03
C SER A 159 33.39 14.06 -14.66
N PHE A 160 33.68 12.80 -15.05
CA PHE A 160 35.03 12.23 -14.94
C PHE A 160 35.98 12.93 -15.94
N GLY A 161 36.27 14.21 -15.75
CA GLY A 161 37.19 14.97 -16.59
C GLY A 161 36.86 14.94 -18.09
N GLU A 162 37.78 15.47 -18.90
CA GLU A 162 37.80 15.18 -20.34
C GLU A 162 38.38 13.76 -20.54
N GLU A 163 37.74 12.97 -21.40
CA GLU A 163 38.32 11.71 -21.90
C GLU A 163 39.63 12.07 -22.61
N LYS A 164 40.76 11.66 -22.04
CA LYS A 164 42.08 12.12 -22.51
C LYS A 164 42.65 11.15 -23.53
N ASP A 165 42.95 9.93 -23.10
CA ASP A 165 43.54 8.90 -23.94
C ASP A 165 42.70 7.62 -23.93
N PHE A 166 42.67 6.95 -25.09
CA PHE A 166 42.05 5.65 -25.24
C PHE A 166 42.88 4.60 -24.49
N ASP A 167 42.26 3.93 -23.52
CA ASP A 167 42.88 2.92 -22.65
C ASP A 167 42.74 1.51 -23.24
N GLY A 168 41.62 1.21 -23.90
CA GLY A 168 41.43 -0.09 -24.54
C GLY A 168 39.99 -0.46 -24.84
N LEU A 169 39.78 -1.77 -25.06
CA LEU A 169 38.46 -2.37 -25.25
C LEU A 169 38.13 -3.29 -24.08
N ALA A 170 36.93 -3.15 -23.53
CA ALA A 170 36.37 -4.06 -22.52
C ALA A 170 35.12 -4.76 -23.06
N LEU A 171 34.77 -5.92 -22.51
CA LEU A 171 33.53 -6.62 -22.85
C LEU A 171 32.31 -5.77 -22.44
N TYR A 172 31.30 -5.72 -23.29
CA TYR A 172 30.07 -4.98 -23.02
C TYR A 172 29.24 -5.69 -21.93
N SER A 173 28.97 -5.00 -20.80
CA SER A 173 28.21 -5.57 -19.69
C SER A 173 26.71 -5.25 -19.74
N GLY A 174 26.30 -4.32 -20.62
CA GLY A 174 24.92 -3.87 -20.77
C GLY A 174 24.59 -2.63 -19.94
N ALA A 175 25.49 -2.19 -19.06
CA ALA A 175 25.33 -0.99 -18.24
C ALA A 175 25.93 0.27 -18.89
N GLU A 176 26.77 0.11 -19.91
CA GLU A 176 27.46 1.21 -20.59
C GLU A 176 26.58 1.89 -21.65
N SER A 177 26.81 3.19 -21.86
CA SER A 177 26.15 3.97 -22.91
C SER A 177 26.41 3.38 -24.30
N LEU A 178 25.39 3.35 -25.15
CA LEU A 178 25.49 2.93 -26.56
C LEU A 178 26.53 3.75 -27.35
N SER A 179 26.77 5.00 -26.96
CA SER A 179 27.80 5.85 -27.58
C SER A 179 29.24 5.31 -27.40
N ARG A 180 29.48 4.45 -26.40
CA ARG A 180 30.79 3.85 -26.11
C ARG A 180 31.02 2.51 -26.81
N ILE A 181 30.05 2.01 -27.59
CA ILE A 181 30.18 0.73 -28.29
C ILE A 181 31.29 0.82 -29.36
N HIS A 182 32.18 -0.17 -29.35
CA HIS A 182 33.12 -0.41 -30.43
C HIS A 182 32.42 -1.24 -31.52
N TRP A 183 31.72 -0.55 -32.42
CA TRP A 183 30.97 -1.17 -33.52
C TRP A 183 31.73 -2.22 -34.34
N PRO A 184 33.05 -2.08 -34.59
CA PRO A 184 33.79 -3.13 -35.30
C PRO A 184 33.89 -4.45 -34.53
N SER A 185 33.87 -4.44 -33.19
CA SER A 185 33.84 -5.68 -32.40
C SER A 185 32.47 -6.34 -32.43
N VAL A 186 31.39 -5.54 -32.45
CA VAL A 186 30.01 -6.05 -32.58
C VAL A 186 29.84 -6.86 -33.87
N ALA A 187 30.41 -6.39 -34.99
CA ALA A 187 30.39 -7.11 -36.26
C ALA A 187 31.12 -8.47 -36.21
N LYS A 188 32.03 -8.66 -35.25
CA LYS A 188 32.78 -9.92 -35.04
C LYS A 188 32.08 -10.88 -34.07
N GLY A 189 30.91 -10.51 -33.53
CA GLY A 189 30.11 -11.34 -32.63
C GLY A 189 30.41 -11.15 -31.13
N GLU A 190 31.42 -10.34 -30.79
CA GLU A 190 31.82 -10.07 -29.40
C GLU A 190 31.70 -8.57 -29.11
N PRO A 191 30.57 -8.08 -28.57
CA PRO A 191 30.39 -6.67 -28.33
C PRO A 191 31.40 -6.17 -27.27
N SER A 192 32.16 -5.14 -27.64
CA SER A 192 33.12 -4.48 -26.76
C SER A 192 32.80 -2.98 -26.66
N VAL A 193 33.22 -2.36 -25.57
CA VAL A 193 33.11 -0.93 -25.31
C VAL A 193 34.49 -0.28 -25.24
N LYS A 194 34.59 0.95 -25.74
CA LYS A 194 35.79 1.78 -25.63
C LYS A 194 35.97 2.24 -24.18
N VAL A 195 37.15 1.99 -23.64
CA VAL A 195 37.58 2.46 -22.32
C VAL A 195 38.55 3.61 -22.53
N PHE A 196 38.38 4.67 -21.75
CA PHE A 196 39.23 5.87 -21.79
C PHE A 196 39.83 6.08 -20.39
N GLU A 197 41.08 6.54 -20.35
CA GLU A 197 41.65 7.08 -19.13
C GLU A 197 40.99 8.44 -18.82
N HIS A 198 40.60 8.63 -17.57
CA HIS A 198 39.99 9.88 -17.12
C HIS A 198 40.95 10.54 -16.12
N GLU A 199 41.34 11.79 -16.37
CA GLU A 199 42.17 12.55 -15.45
C GLU A 199 41.29 13.06 -14.30
N ASN A 200 41.37 12.39 -13.14
CA ASN A 200 40.65 12.81 -11.96
C ASN A 200 41.27 14.11 -11.42
N GLN A 201 40.55 15.23 -11.53
CA GLN A 201 40.75 16.31 -10.57
C GLN A 201 40.30 15.79 -9.20
N SER A 202 41.25 15.26 -8.41
CA SER A 202 41.00 14.94 -7.01
C SER A 202 40.53 16.20 -6.30
N GLN A 203 39.22 16.32 -6.10
CA GLN A 203 38.69 17.28 -5.16
C GLN A 203 39.19 16.86 -3.78
N LYS A 204 40.07 17.68 -3.20
CA LYS A 204 40.50 17.53 -1.83
C LYS A 204 39.29 17.82 -0.94
N LEU A 205 38.63 16.75 -0.48
CA LEU A 205 37.53 16.86 0.46
C LEU A 205 38.11 17.19 1.84
N GLU A 206 38.04 18.45 2.24
CA GLU A 206 38.33 18.86 3.61
C GLU A 206 37.06 18.75 4.45
N PHE A 207 37.04 17.75 5.34
CA PHE A 207 35.99 17.58 6.32
C PHE A 207 36.42 18.25 7.62
N ASP A 208 35.77 19.36 7.97
CA ASP A 208 35.91 20.00 9.27
C ASP A 208 34.83 19.45 10.21
N PHE A 209 35.26 18.73 11.26
CA PHE A 209 34.37 18.05 12.21
C PHE A 209 34.13 18.87 13.49
N TYR A 210 34.60 20.12 13.57
CA TYR A 210 34.58 20.93 14.78
C TYR A 210 33.83 22.27 14.64
N LYS A 211 32.67 22.27 13.99
CA LYS A 211 31.73 23.38 13.99
C LYS A 211 30.34 22.99 14.48
#